data_AF-A0A242C4M3-F1
#
_entry.id   AF-A0A242C4M3-F1
#
_cell.length_a   1.000
_cell.length_b   1.000
_cell.length_c   1.000
_cell.angle_alpha   90.00
_cell.angle_beta   90.00
_cell.angle_gamma   90.00
#
_symmetry.space_group_name_H-M   'P 1'
#
loop_
_entity.id
_entity.type
_entity.pdbx_description
1 polymer ?
#
loop_
_entity_poly.entity_id
_entity_poly.type
_entity_poly.pdbx_seq_one_letter_code
_entity_poly.pdbx_strand_id
1 'polypeptide(L)'
;MTKRKTCSMVDCYDRNTHDYLGSFEQTNENIVNYVASLSPFQSVYLVEHTSDTLLLTTIGNFLDQVPNQPWLQKILPTLIAKQTGDLVIKPVKMTK
;
A
#
# COMPACT_ATOMS: atom_id res chain seq x y z
N MET A 1 31.03 -10.72 4.38
CA MET A 1 29.72 -10.49 5.03
C MET A 1 28.77 -9.94 3.99
N THR A 2 27.89 -10.76 3.43
CA THR A 2 26.85 -10.33 2.50
C THR A 2 25.84 -9.49 3.27
N LYS A 3 25.74 -8.19 2.99
CA LYS A 3 24.68 -7.34 3.54
C LYS A 3 23.35 -7.98 3.15
N ARG A 4 22.64 -8.58 4.10
CA ARG A 4 21.25 -8.98 3.89
C ARG A 4 20.52 -7.70 3.50
N LYS A 5 19.99 -7.66 2.27
CA LYS A 5 19.09 -6.60 1.83
C LYS A 5 17.89 -6.69 2.76
N THR A 6 17.79 -5.80 3.74
CA THR A 6 16.61 -5.68 4.59
C THR A 6 15.47 -5.28 3.67
N CYS A 7 14.64 -6.27 3.33
CA CYS A 7 13.44 -6.09 2.55
C CYS A 7 12.44 -5.42 3.50
N SER A 8 12.26 -4.10 3.38
CA SER A 8 11.28 -3.36 4.17
C SER A 8 9.89 -3.91 3.83
N MET A 9 9.05 -4.09 4.84
CA MET A 9 7.72 -4.67 4.72
C MET A 9 6.68 -3.62 5.09
N VAL A 10 5.51 -3.71 4.47
CA VAL A 10 4.32 -2.95 4.81
C VAL A 10 3.34 -3.87 5.51
N ASP A 11 2.84 -3.46 6.66
CA ASP A 11 1.72 -4.11 7.32
C ASP A 11 0.43 -3.42 6.95
N CYS A 12 -0.60 -4.21 6.69
CA CYS A 12 -1.93 -3.73 6.34
C CYS A 12 -2.94 -4.10 7.42
N TYR A 13 -3.78 -3.14 7.76
CA TYR A 13 -4.85 -3.31 8.72
C TYR A 13 -6.16 -2.78 8.15
N ASP A 14 -7.27 -3.39 8.52
CA ASP A 14 -8.59 -2.80 8.30
C ASP A 14 -8.69 -1.51 9.13
N ARG A 15 -9.11 -0.42 8.50
CA ARG A 15 -9.15 0.89 9.15
C ARG A 15 -10.22 1.01 10.22
N ASN A 16 -11.31 0.26 10.10
CA ASN A 16 -12.44 0.36 11.01
C ASN A 16 -12.27 -0.61 12.17
N THR A 17 -11.90 -1.86 11.89
CA THR A 17 -11.79 -2.92 12.92
C THR A 17 -10.40 -3.02 13.52
N HIS A 18 -9.37 -2.46 12.87
CA HIS A 18 -7.95 -2.63 13.21
C HIS A 18 -7.46 -4.08 13.07
N ASP A 19 -8.21 -4.94 12.37
CA ASP A 19 -7.80 -6.31 12.12
C ASP A 19 -6.59 -6.33 11.19
N TYR A 20 -5.58 -7.13 11.53
CA TYR A 20 -4.42 -7.35 10.69
C TYR A 20 -4.80 -8.17 9.44
N LEU A 21 -4.52 -7.62 8.26
CA LEU A 21 -4.87 -8.21 6.97
C LEU A 21 -3.71 -8.96 6.32
N GLY A 22 -2.49 -8.74 6.81
CA GLY A 22 -1.25 -9.31 6.29
C GLY A 22 -0.22 -8.23 5.95
N SER A 23 0.94 -8.67 5.48
CA SER A 23 2.05 -7.82 5.08
C SER A 23 2.56 -8.14 3.69
N PHE A 24 3.28 -7.21 3.08
CA PHE A 24 3.92 -7.41 1.78
C PHE A 24 5.18 -6.55 1.65
N GLU A 25 6.02 -6.85 0.64
CA GLU A 25 7.26 -6.10 0.40
C GLU A 25 6.97 -4.62 0.05
N GLN A 26 7.64 -3.70 0.75
CA GLN A 26 7.52 -2.26 0.56
C GLN A 26 8.20 -1.78 -0.71
N THR A 27 7.47 -1.89 -1.83
CA THR A 27 7.80 -1.21 -3.08
C THR A 27 6.66 -0.30 -3.51
N ASN A 28 6.98 0.75 -4.26
CA ASN A 28 5.95 1.62 -4.86
C ASN A 28 4.97 0.82 -5.71
N GLU A 29 5.46 -0.16 -6.47
CA GLU A 29 4.62 -0.99 -7.32
C GLU A 29 3.65 -1.84 -6.49
N ASN A 30 4.11 -2.47 -5.40
CA ASN A 30 3.24 -3.26 -4.54
C ASN A 30 2.20 -2.40 -3.84
N ILE A 31 2.58 -1.26 -3.27
CA ILE A 31 1.63 -0.35 -2.61
C ILE A 31 0.56 0.12 -3.60
N VAL A 32 0.98 0.54 -4.80
CA VAL A 32 0.06 1.02 -5.83
C VAL A 32 -0.87 -0.09 -6.34
N ASN A 33 -0.35 -1.29 -6.59
CA ASN A 33 -1.18 -2.44 -6.97
C ASN A 33 -2.16 -2.83 -5.86
N TYR A 34 -1.70 -2.82 -4.60
CA TYR A 34 -2.53 -3.16 -3.45
C TYR A 34 -3.70 -2.17 -3.33
N VAL A 35 -3.42 -0.88 -3.29
CA VAL A 35 -4.44 0.18 -3.19
C VAL A 35 -5.39 0.15 -4.39
N ALA A 36 -4.89 0.00 -5.62
CA ALA A 36 -5.72 -0.07 -6.82
C ALA A 36 -6.67 -1.28 -6.82
N SER A 37 -6.28 -2.38 -6.15
CA SER A 37 -7.08 -3.61 -6.06
C SER A 37 -8.16 -3.61 -4.99
N LEU A 38 -8.18 -2.60 -4.09
CA LEU A 38 -9.14 -2.55 -3.00
C LEU A 38 -10.58 -2.43 -3.51
N SER A 39 -11.48 -3.16 -2.87
CA SER A 39 -12.92 -2.99 -3.07
C SER A 39 -13.37 -1.61 -2.57
N PRO A 40 -14.39 -0.98 -3.18
CA PRO A 40 -14.98 0.26 -2.68
C PRO A 40 -15.47 0.20 -1.22
N PHE A 41 -15.70 -1.00 -0.70
CA PHE A 41 -16.18 -1.23 0.67
C PHE A 41 -15.06 -1.53 1.67
N GLN A 42 -13.80 -1.52 1.24
CA GLN A 42 -12.63 -1.73 2.11
C GLN A 42 -11.95 -0.40 2.40
N SER A 43 -11.56 -0.20 3.65
CA SER A 43 -10.72 0.94 4.05
C SER A 43 -9.56 0.38 4.83
N VAL A 44 -8.34 0.77 4.50
CA VAL A 44 -7.13 0.25 5.16
C VAL A 44 -6.25 1.38 5.68
N TYR A 45 -5.38 1.06 6.61
CA TYR A 45 -4.15 1.82 6.83
C TYR A 45 -2.94 0.92 6.65
N LEU A 46 -1.89 1.51 6.07
CA LEU A 46 -0.62 0.85 5.79
C LEU A 46 0.47 1.48 6.65
N VAL A 47 1.26 0.66 7.33
CA VAL A 47 2.40 1.11 8.15
C VAL A 47 3.68 0.40 7.71
N GLU A 48 4.82 1.06 7.88
CA GLU A 48 6.13 0.43 7.74
C GLU A 48 6.36 -0.52 8.93
N HIS A 49 6.65 -1.78 8.64
CA HIS A 49 6.65 -2.87 9.63
C HIS A 49 7.60 -2.67 10.82
N THR A 50 8.78 -2.05 10.62
CA THR A 50 9.80 -1.96 11.68
C THR A 50 9.61 -0.75 12.60
N SER A 51 8.98 0.31 12.10
CA SER A 51 8.86 1.60 12.77
C SER A 51 7.43 1.97 13.12
N ASP A 52 6.45 1.18 12.67
CA ASP A 52 5.01 1.48 12.71
C ASP A 52 4.67 2.86 12.11
N THR A 53 5.53 3.36 11.22
CA THR A 53 5.33 4.66 10.59
C THR A 53 4.18 4.57 9.59
N LEU A 54 3.15 5.40 9.77
CA LEU A 54 2.04 5.51 8.82
C LEU A 54 2.54 5.89 7.43
N LEU A 55 2.23 5.04 6.44
CA LEU A 55 2.52 5.29 5.04
C LEU A 55 1.33 5.95 4.34
N LEU A 56 0.13 5.39 4.51
CA LEU A 56 -1.11 5.94 3.99
C LEU A 56 -2.35 5.33 4.66
N THR A 57 -3.49 5.98 4.47
CA THR A 57 -4.83 5.43 4.70
C THR A 57 -5.66 5.49 3.43
N THR A 58 -6.69 4.65 3.33
CA THR A 58 -7.64 4.66 2.22
C THR A 58 -9.10 4.74 2.68
N ILE A 59 -9.97 5.10 1.73
CA ILE A 59 -11.41 4.82 1.73
C ILE A 59 -11.72 4.19 0.37
N GLY A 60 -12.08 2.91 0.35
CA GLY A 60 -12.08 2.14 -0.88
C GLY A 60 -10.67 2.06 -1.48
N ASN A 61 -10.60 2.23 -2.79
CA ASN A 61 -9.35 2.37 -3.53
C ASN A 61 -8.80 3.82 -3.54
N PHE A 62 -9.48 4.79 -2.91
CA PHE A 62 -9.01 6.17 -2.87
C PHE A 62 -8.06 6.39 -1.69
N LEU A 63 -6.98 7.14 -1.93
CA LEU A 63 -6.10 7.62 -0.86
C LEU A 63 -6.83 8.68 -0.05
N ASP A 64 -6.79 8.56 1.28
CA ASP A 64 -7.40 9.51 2.21
C ASP A 64 -6.32 10.37 2.90
N GLN A 65 -5.35 9.74 3.58
CA GLN A 65 -4.22 10.43 4.20
C GLN A 65 -2.90 9.86 3.72
N VAL A 66 -1.95 10.72 3.35
CA VAL A 66 -0.59 10.34 2.95
C VAL A 66 0.42 11.34 3.54
N PRO A 67 1.16 10.99 4.59
CA PRO A 67 2.11 11.93 5.22
C PRO A 67 3.23 12.38 4.27
N ASN A 68 3.74 11.48 3.42
CA ASN A 68 4.83 11.78 2.49
C ASN A 68 4.30 12.34 1.16
N GLN A 69 4.02 13.64 1.12
CA GLN A 69 3.49 14.34 -0.07
C GLN A 69 4.42 14.27 -1.30
N PRO A 70 5.75 14.43 -1.20
CA PRO A 70 6.64 14.26 -2.35
C PRO A 70 6.61 12.85 -2.94
N TRP A 71 6.44 11.82 -2.12
CA TRP A 71 6.27 10.44 -2.59
C TRP A 71 4.91 10.22 -3.24
N LEU A 72 3.83 10.79 -2.68
CA LEU A 72 2.49 10.75 -3.27
C LEU A 72 2.52 11.22 -4.74
N GLN A 73 3.14 12.37 -5.01
CA GLN A 73 3.24 12.92 -6.37
C GLN A 73 3.96 11.97 -7.35
N LYS A 74 4.85 11.09 -6.86
CA LYS A 74 5.54 10.10 -7.69
C LYS A 74 4.65 8.90 -8.03
N ILE A 75 3.81 8.47 -7.11
CA ILE A 75 2.98 7.26 -7.30
C ILE A 75 1.63 7.54 -7.94
N LEU A 76 1.12 8.76 -7.79
CA LEU A 76 -0.25 9.14 -8.17
C LEU A 76 -0.55 8.89 -9.66
N PRO A 77 0.32 9.23 -10.63
CA PRO A 77 0.04 8.95 -12.05
C PRO A 77 -0.17 7.46 -12.33
N THR A 78 0.66 6.59 -11.73
CA THR A 78 0.57 5.14 -11.90
C THR A 78 -0.66 4.57 -11.20
N LEU A 79 -1.03 5.10 -10.04
CA LEU A 79 -2.23 4.69 -9.32
C LEU A 79 -3.49 5.03 -10.14
N ILE A 80 -3.59 6.25 -10.65
CA ILE A 80 -4.71 6.69 -11.49
C ILE A 80 -4.82 5.78 -12.72
N ALA A 81 -3.72 5.58 -13.46
CA ALA A 81 -3.71 4.75 -14.65
C ALA A 81 -4.18 3.30 -14.38
N LYS A 82 -3.89 2.75 -13.20
CA LYS A 82 -4.41 1.42 -12.80
C LYS A 82 -5.90 1.43 -12.47
N GLN A 83 -6.37 2.49 -11.81
CA GLN A 83 -7.77 2.63 -11.41
C GLN A 83 -8.69 2.95 -12.59
N THR A 84 -8.18 3.61 -13.63
CA THR A 84 -8.89 3.88 -14.89
C THR A 84 -8.83 2.71 -15.88
N GLY A 85 -8.00 1.70 -15.61
CA GLY A 85 -7.82 0.54 -16.48
C GLY A 85 -6.78 0.70 -17.59
N ASP A 86 -6.05 1.83 -17.62
CA ASP A 86 -4.95 2.07 -18.56
C ASP A 86 -3.73 1.17 -18.30
N LEU A 87 -3.54 0.75 -17.04
CA LEU A 87 -2.49 -0.18 -16.63
C LEU A 87 -3.07 -1.38 -15.87
N VAL A 88 -2.50 -2.56 -16.12
CA VAL A 88 -2.88 -3.80 -15.42
C VAL A 88 -2.49 -3.73 -13.95
N ILE A 89 -3.42 -4.09 -13.06
CA ILE A 89 -3.16 -4.31 -11.63
C ILE A 89 -2.53 -5.69 -11.46
N LYS A 90 -1.33 -5.75 -10.89
CA LYS A 90 -0.64 -7.02 -10.63
C LYS A 90 -0.99 -7.52 -9.22
N PRO A 91 -1.13 -8.84 -9.01
CA PRO A 91 -1.37 -9.38 -7.68
C PRO A 91 -0.18 -9.09 -6.74
N VAL A 92 -0.50 -8.68 -5.52
CA VAL A 92 0.50 -8.45 -4.46
C VAL A 92 0.63 -9.72 -3.62
N LYS A 93 1.86 -10.19 -3.43
CA LYS A 93 2.13 -11.37 -2.61
C LYS A 93 2.06 -11.01 -1.12
N MET A 94 0.94 -11.36 -0.50
CA MET A 94 0.71 -11.18 0.93
C MET A 94 1.35 -12.32 1.75
N THR A 95 1.86 -11.99 2.93
CA THR A 95 2.25 -12.92 4.00
C THR A 95 1.37 -12.64 5.22
N LYS A 96 0.92 -13.69 5.90
CA LYS A 96 0.20 -13.59 7.18
C LYS A 96 1.05 -14.15 8.30
#